data_AF-A0A4D4MMI0-F1
#
_entry.id   AF-A0A4D4MMI0-F1
#
_cell.length_a   1.000
_cell.length_b   1.000
_cell.length_c   1.000
_cell.angle_alpha   90.00
_cell.angle_beta   90.00
_cell.angle_gamma   90.00
#
_symmetry.space_group_name_H-M   'P 1'
#
loop_
_entity.id
_entity.type
_entity.pdbx_description
1 polymer ?
#
loop_
_entity_poly.entity_id
_entity_poly.type
_entity_poly.pdbx_seq_one_letter_code
_entity_poly.pdbx_strand_id
1 'polypeptide(L)'
;MSRTALRICPLCEATCGLTLTIEGTRVTKARGDRDDVFSKGFICPKGASFGAADGDPDRLRTPLVREDGELREATWEEAFDAVAAGLRPVVEEHGPHAVGVVLGNPNVHTMAGALYPPVLLAGLRTHSLFTASTVDQMPKHVSSGLLYGDAVAIPVPDLDRTDHLLLLGANPLESNGSLCTAPTSPASSRPSRPAAAPSPSSTRAAPAPPSSPTGTSPSAPAPTHCCSRRWRTCSSRSGSSTSGSSPRMSRASTNSPTR
;
A
#
# COMPACT_ATOMS: atom_id res chain seq x y z
N MET A 1 -8.42 22.78 -30.94
CA MET A 1 -7.35 21.93 -31.51
C MET A 1 -6.97 20.88 -30.48
N SER A 2 -6.83 19.62 -30.89
CA SER A 2 -6.30 18.56 -30.02
C SER A 2 -4.78 18.56 -30.08
N ARG A 3 -4.13 18.25 -28.95
CA ARG A 3 -2.68 18.06 -28.86
C ARG A 3 -2.36 16.82 -28.05
N THR A 4 -1.17 16.27 -28.28
CA THR A 4 -0.65 15.13 -27.51
C THR A 4 0.40 15.61 -26.51
N ALA A 5 0.44 15.01 -25.33
CA ALA A 5 1.49 15.27 -24.33
C ALA A 5 1.94 13.96 -23.69
N LEU A 6 3.26 13.82 -23.49
CA LEU A 6 3.84 12.73 -22.73
C LEU A 6 3.87 13.09 -21.25
N ARG A 7 3.50 12.14 -20.39
CA ARG A 7 3.47 12.30 -18.93
C ARG A 7 3.82 10.99 -18.25
N ILE A 8 4.41 11.09 -17.06
CA ILE A 8 4.55 9.95 -16.16
C ILE A 8 3.23 9.81 -15.38
N CYS A 9 2.71 8.59 -15.28
CA CYS A 9 1.54 8.30 -14.45
C CYS A 9 1.87 8.61 -12.98
N PRO A 10 1.14 9.54 -12.33
CA PRO A 10 1.46 9.97 -10.96
C PRO A 10 0.82 9.09 -9.88
N LEU A 11 0.11 8.02 -10.25
CA LEU A 11 -0.77 7.30 -9.32
C LEU A 11 -0.03 6.32 -8.40
N CYS A 12 1.07 5.74 -8.87
CA CYS A 12 1.87 4.77 -8.14
C CYS A 12 3.33 4.81 -8.58
N GLU A 13 4.20 4.18 -7.82
CA GLU A 13 5.64 4.07 -7.99
C GLU A 13 6.09 3.32 -9.24
N ALA A 14 5.19 2.62 -9.93
CA ALA A 14 5.49 2.01 -11.23
C ALA A 14 5.75 3.04 -12.33
N THR A 15 5.34 4.31 -12.13
CA THR A 15 5.68 5.46 -12.98
C THR A 15 5.54 5.22 -14.49
N CYS A 16 4.47 4.52 -14.90
CA CYS A 16 4.26 4.17 -16.30
C CYS A 16 4.19 5.41 -17.21
N GLY A 17 4.78 5.34 -18.41
CA GLY A 17 4.65 6.38 -19.42
C GLY A 17 3.23 6.47 -20.00
N LEU A 18 2.71 7.70 -20.11
CA LEU A 18 1.40 8.04 -20.65
C LEU A 18 1.53 8.95 -21.86
N THR A 19 0.77 8.65 -22.90
CA THR A 19 0.41 9.56 -23.99
C THR A 19 -1.00 10.09 -23.74
N LEU A 20 -1.11 11.39 -23.43
CA LEU A 20 -2.38 12.07 -23.20
C LEU A 20 -2.83 12.82 -24.46
N THR A 21 -4.09 12.66 -24.85
CA THR A 21 -4.76 13.55 -25.81
C THR A 21 -5.49 14.64 -25.04
N ILE A 22 -5.21 15.89 -25.37
CA ILE A 22 -5.72 17.08 -24.69
C ILE A 22 -6.47 17.94 -25.70
N GLU A 23 -7.70 18.28 -25.38
CA GLU A 23 -8.54 19.20 -26.14
C GLU A 23 -8.87 20.42 -25.27
N GLY A 24 -8.32 21.58 -25.66
CA GLY A 24 -8.35 22.77 -24.80
C GLY A 24 -7.59 22.50 -23.50
N THR A 25 -8.32 22.48 -22.38
CA THR A 25 -7.78 22.18 -21.04
C THR A 25 -8.13 20.77 -20.54
N ARG A 26 -8.90 19.99 -21.31
CA ARG A 26 -9.42 18.68 -20.88
C ARG A 26 -8.59 17.54 -21.44
N VAL A 27 -8.23 16.58 -20.58
CA VAL A 27 -7.68 15.29 -21.01
C VAL A 27 -8.82 14.40 -21.51
N THR A 28 -8.89 14.17 -22.82
CA THR A 28 -9.96 13.36 -23.44
C THR A 28 -9.57 11.88 -23.59
N LYS A 29 -8.27 11.58 -23.56
CA LYS A 29 -7.76 10.21 -23.70
C LYS A 29 -6.42 10.04 -22.97
N ALA A 30 -6.26 8.93 -22.27
CA ALA A 30 -4.99 8.45 -21.75
C ALA A 30 -4.66 7.08 -22.35
N ARG A 31 -3.44 6.92 -22.87
CA ARG A 31 -2.91 5.64 -23.37
C ARG A 31 -1.49 5.46 -22.86
N GLY A 32 -1.01 4.21 -22.83
CA GLY A 32 0.38 3.95 -22.52
C GLY A 32 1.27 4.42 -23.67
N ASP A 33 2.37 5.08 -23.31
CA ASP A 33 3.38 5.50 -24.26
C ASP A 33 4.20 4.29 -24.72
N ARG A 34 4.13 3.97 -26.02
CA ARG A 34 4.79 2.80 -26.60
C ARG A 34 6.31 2.89 -26.57
N ASP A 35 6.82 4.11 -26.57
CA ASP A 35 8.26 4.39 -26.60
C ASP A 35 8.84 4.58 -25.19
N ASP A 36 8.00 4.51 -24.15
CA ASP A 36 8.45 4.58 -22.75
C ASP A 36 9.35 3.38 -22.41
N VAL A 37 10.54 3.70 -21.90
CA VAL A 37 11.59 2.71 -21.64
C VAL A 37 11.22 1.69 -20.55
N PHE A 38 10.34 2.06 -19.61
CA PHE A 38 9.93 1.22 -18.50
C PHE A 38 8.67 0.42 -18.84
N SER A 39 7.61 1.10 -19.25
CA SER A 39 6.30 0.48 -19.43
C SER A 39 6.04 -0.03 -20.85
N LYS A 40 6.77 0.44 -21.88
CA LYS A 40 6.65 -0.01 -23.27
C LYS A 40 5.19 -0.05 -23.76
N GLY A 41 4.40 0.95 -23.37
CA GLY A 41 2.99 1.08 -23.70
C GLY A 41 2.02 0.40 -22.73
N PHE A 42 2.51 -0.34 -21.73
CA PHE A 42 1.66 -0.91 -20.70
C PHE A 42 1.17 0.16 -19.71
N ILE A 43 -0.13 0.13 -19.42
CA ILE A 43 -0.74 0.85 -18.30
C ILE A 43 -1.85 0.00 -17.70
N CYS A 44 -2.07 0.13 -16.39
CA CYS A 44 -3.19 -0.52 -15.71
C CYS A 44 -4.50 0.27 -15.88
N PRO A 45 -5.66 -0.27 -15.49
CA PRO A 45 -6.95 0.43 -15.58
C PRO A 45 -6.95 1.81 -14.89
N LYS A 46 -6.21 1.96 -13.78
CA LYS A 46 -6.07 3.26 -13.09
C LYS A 46 -5.46 4.34 -14.01
N GLY A 47 -4.40 3.98 -14.74
CA GLY A 47 -3.76 4.90 -15.70
C GLY A 47 -4.62 5.15 -16.93
N ALA A 48 -5.36 4.14 -17.41
CA ALA A 48 -6.26 4.29 -18.55
C ALA A 48 -7.43 5.26 -18.26
N SER A 49 -7.87 5.31 -17.00
CA SER A 49 -8.95 6.19 -16.52
C SER A 49 -8.48 7.59 -16.10
N PHE A 50 -7.21 7.96 -16.34
CA PHE A 50 -6.65 9.22 -15.87
C PHE A 50 -7.46 10.46 -16.31
N GLY A 51 -7.93 10.48 -17.57
CA GLY A 51 -8.75 11.59 -18.06
C GLY A 51 -10.11 11.73 -17.37
N ALA A 52 -10.67 10.64 -16.84
CA ALA A 52 -11.90 10.68 -16.06
C ALA A 52 -11.66 11.27 -14.66
N ALA A 53 -10.55 10.88 -14.01
CA ALA A 53 -10.16 11.43 -12.71
C ALA A 53 -9.78 12.93 -12.78
N ASP A 54 -9.06 13.34 -13.83
CA ASP A 54 -8.73 14.76 -14.05
C ASP A 54 -9.97 15.61 -14.34
N GLY A 55 -10.91 15.05 -15.13
CA GLY A 55 -12.16 15.70 -15.53
C GLY A 55 -13.34 15.44 -14.61
N ASP A 56 -13.11 14.95 -13.38
CA ASP A 56 -14.17 14.60 -12.44
C ASP A 56 -15.01 15.85 -12.09
N PRO A 57 -16.37 15.77 -12.14
CA PRO A 57 -17.22 16.89 -11.78
C PRO A 57 -17.02 17.37 -10.34
N ASP A 58 -16.72 16.44 -9.41
CA ASP A 58 -16.56 16.68 -7.97
C ASP A 58 -15.15 17.17 -7.59
N ARG A 59 -14.26 17.35 -8.59
CA ARG A 59 -12.93 17.91 -8.38
C ARG A 59 -13.03 19.29 -7.72
N LEU A 60 -12.39 19.47 -6.57
CA LEU A 60 -12.29 20.76 -5.89
C LEU A 60 -11.56 21.78 -6.78
N ARG A 61 -12.19 22.94 -6.99
CA ARG A 61 -11.66 24.04 -7.82
C ARG A 61 -11.40 25.33 -7.04
N THR A 62 -11.94 25.41 -5.83
CA THR A 62 -11.89 26.57 -4.94
C THR A 62 -11.73 26.07 -3.49
N PRO A 63 -11.05 26.83 -2.60
CA PRO A 63 -11.02 26.53 -1.18
C PRO A 63 -12.42 26.43 -0.59
N LEU A 64 -12.57 25.56 0.41
CA LEU A 64 -13.78 25.44 1.21
C LEU A 64 -13.44 25.73 2.68
N VAL A 65 -14.25 26.54 3.35
CA VAL A 65 -14.14 26.83 4.78
C VAL A 65 -15.42 26.37 5.48
N ARG A 66 -15.30 25.88 6.72
CA ARG A 66 -16.45 25.45 7.52
C ARG A 66 -16.98 26.61 8.35
N GLU A 67 -18.26 26.89 8.24
CA GLU A 67 -18.99 27.89 9.04
C GLU A 67 -20.30 27.25 9.51
N ASP A 68 -20.59 27.34 10.82
CA ASP A 68 -21.78 26.74 11.44
C ASP A 68 -21.99 25.25 11.14
N GLY A 69 -20.90 24.51 10.96
CA GLY A 69 -20.91 23.08 10.67
C GLY A 69 -20.96 22.73 9.17
N GLU A 70 -21.23 23.69 8.29
CA GLU A 70 -21.36 23.48 6.85
C GLU A 70 -20.13 23.98 6.07
N LEU A 71 -19.80 23.30 4.97
CA LEU A 71 -18.71 23.74 4.07
C LEU A 71 -19.26 24.71 3.04
N ARG A 72 -18.57 25.85 2.87
CA ARG A 72 -18.86 26.83 1.82
C ARG A 72 -17.59 27.19 1.04
N GLU A 73 -17.78 27.65 -0.18
CA GLU A 73 -16.69 28.22 -0.97
C GLU A 73 -16.09 29.47 -0.29
N ALA A 74 -14.78 29.63 -0.45
CA ALA A 74 -14.02 30.72 0.13
C ALA A 74 -12.92 31.19 -0.84
N THR A 75 -12.43 32.41 -0.65
CA THR A 75 -11.23 32.87 -1.35
C THR A 75 -9.98 32.22 -0.76
N TRP A 76 -8.86 32.29 -1.47
CA TRP A 76 -7.57 31.85 -0.91
C TRP A 76 -7.16 32.67 0.31
N GLU A 77 -7.45 33.98 0.32
CA GLU A 77 -7.17 34.86 1.46
C GLU A 77 -7.96 34.41 2.70
N GLU A 78 -9.28 34.23 2.56
CA GLU A 78 -10.14 33.70 3.64
C GLU A 78 -9.67 32.33 4.14
N ALA A 79 -9.26 31.44 3.23
CA ALA A 79 -8.78 30.12 3.60
C ALA A 79 -7.48 30.19 4.42
N PHE A 80 -6.54 31.06 4.04
CA PHE A 80 -5.30 31.26 4.80
C PHE A 80 -5.55 31.93 6.15
N ASP A 81 -6.48 32.88 6.22
CA ASP A 81 -6.90 33.50 7.49
C ASP A 81 -7.53 32.47 8.43
N ALA A 82 -8.39 31.59 7.92
CA ALA A 82 -8.97 30.50 8.69
C ALA A 82 -7.90 29.53 9.22
N VAL A 83 -6.90 29.18 8.39
CA VAL A 83 -5.74 28.37 8.81
C VAL A 83 -4.95 29.08 9.91
N ALA A 84 -4.67 30.38 9.77
CA ALA A 84 -3.94 31.15 10.77
C ALA A 84 -4.71 31.28 12.09
N ALA A 85 -6.03 31.51 12.02
CA ALA A 85 -6.91 31.59 13.19
C ALA A 85 -7.03 30.24 13.91
N GLY A 86 -7.02 29.12 13.17
CA GLY A 86 -7.13 27.78 13.73
C GLY A 86 -5.81 27.21 14.28
N LEU A 87 -4.71 27.35 13.52
CA LEU A 87 -3.43 26.73 13.88
C LEU A 87 -2.63 27.56 14.89
N ARG A 88 -2.63 28.89 14.78
CA ARG A 88 -1.75 29.73 15.61
C ARG A 88 -2.03 29.59 17.11
N PRO A 89 -3.29 29.66 17.59
CA PRO A 89 -3.58 29.51 19.01
C PRO A 89 -3.19 28.12 19.54
N VAL A 90 -3.40 27.06 18.77
CA VAL A 90 -3.02 25.68 19.13
C VAL A 90 -1.51 25.56 19.33
N VAL A 91 -0.72 26.17 18.44
CA VAL A 91 0.74 26.17 18.55
C VAL A 91 1.22 27.04 19.72
N GLU A 92 0.60 28.20 19.95
CA GLU A 92 0.93 29.09 21.07
C GLU A 92 0.63 28.44 22.43
N GLU A 93 -0.48 27.71 22.55
CA GLU A 93 -0.92 27.07 23.80
C GLU A 93 -0.24 25.73 24.08
N HIS A 94 -0.12 24.88 23.05
CA HIS A 94 0.32 23.49 23.22
C HIS A 94 1.68 23.17 22.59
N GLY A 95 2.31 24.16 21.94
CA GLY A 95 3.58 24.00 21.25
C GLY A 95 3.45 23.34 19.87
N PRO A 96 4.56 23.27 19.12
CA PRO A 96 4.55 22.88 17.71
C PRO A 96 4.14 21.41 17.47
N HIS A 97 4.35 20.52 18.44
CA HIS A 97 4.03 19.09 18.29
C HIS A 97 2.53 18.76 18.39
N ALA A 98 1.70 19.72 18.81
CA ALA A 98 0.25 19.61 18.75
C ALA A 98 -0.30 19.63 17.31
N VAL A 99 0.50 20.07 16.33
CA VAL A 99 0.15 20.08 14.92
C VAL A 99 0.72 18.84 14.22
N GLY A 100 -0.15 18.05 13.59
CA GLY A 100 0.23 16.92 12.75
C GLY A 100 0.16 17.27 11.26
N VAL A 101 1.12 16.76 10.48
CA VAL A 101 1.11 16.85 9.02
C VAL A 101 0.94 15.44 8.45
N VAL A 102 -0.04 15.25 7.56
CA VAL A 102 -0.26 13.99 6.86
C VAL A 102 0.00 14.19 5.37
N LEU A 103 1.04 13.55 4.83
CA LEU A 103 1.36 13.60 3.40
C LEU A 103 0.75 12.39 2.69
N GLY A 104 -0.31 12.64 1.92
CA GLY A 104 -1.03 11.64 1.11
C GLY A 104 -0.47 11.43 -0.31
N ASN A 105 -1.09 10.52 -1.06
CA ASN A 105 -0.76 10.25 -2.46
C ASN A 105 -1.50 11.25 -3.40
N PRO A 106 -0.87 11.83 -4.44
CA PRO A 106 0.53 11.72 -4.86
C PRO A 106 1.38 12.93 -4.48
N ASN A 107 1.92 12.97 -3.25
CA ASN A 107 3.02 13.88 -2.95
C ASN A 107 4.35 13.38 -3.54
N VAL A 108 4.66 12.08 -3.45
CA VAL A 108 5.97 11.52 -3.83
C VAL A 108 6.23 11.40 -5.34
N HIS A 109 5.20 11.52 -6.17
CA HIS A 109 5.30 11.45 -7.64
C HIS A 109 5.20 12.81 -8.32
N THR A 110 5.49 13.88 -7.56
CA THR A 110 5.52 15.25 -8.06
C THR A 110 6.76 15.98 -7.54
N MET A 111 7.27 16.94 -8.31
CA MET A 111 8.36 17.80 -7.85
C MET A 111 7.94 18.65 -6.64
N ALA A 112 6.66 19.04 -6.59
CA ALA A 112 6.10 19.82 -5.50
C ALA A 112 6.25 19.12 -4.13
N GLY A 113 6.07 17.79 -4.09
CA GLY A 113 6.23 17.02 -2.86
C GLY A 113 7.67 16.92 -2.35
N ALA A 114 8.67 17.16 -3.19
CA ALA A 114 10.07 17.28 -2.74
C ALA A 114 10.40 18.71 -2.26
N LEU A 115 9.76 19.73 -2.84
CA LEU A 115 10.12 21.14 -2.62
C LEU A 115 9.37 21.79 -1.46
N TYR A 116 8.06 21.59 -1.34
CA TYR A 116 7.22 22.33 -0.39
C TYR A 116 7.16 21.71 1.02
N PRO A 117 7.04 20.39 1.20
CA PRO A 117 6.93 19.80 2.54
C PRO A 117 8.11 20.14 3.48
N PRO A 118 9.39 20.14 3.04
CA PRO A 118 10.48 20.55 3.93
C PRO A 118 10.33 21.98 4.45
N VAL A 119 9.87 22.91 3.61
CA VAL A 119 9.65 24.31 3.99
C VAL A 119 8.50 24.43 4.98
N LEU A 120 7.39 23.74 4.72
CA LEU A 120 6.23 23.72 5.63
C LEU A 120 6.60 23.15 7.01
N LEU A 121 7.31 22.03 7.03
CA LEU A 121 7.74 21.38 8.26
C LEU A 121 8.76 22.22 9.04
N ALA A 122 9.68 22.89 8.35
CA ALA A 122 10.61 23.82 8.97
C ALA A 122 9.88 25.01 9.62
N GLY A 123 8.81 25.52 8.99
CA GLY A 123 7.98 26.58 9.54
C GLY A 123 7.15 26.13 10.74
N LEU A 124 6.52 24.95 10.67
CA LEU A 124 5.69 24.41 11.76
C LEU A 124 6.51 23.88 12.94
N ARG A 125 7.77 23.49 12.70
CA ARG A 125 8.68 22.90 13.70
C ARG A 125 8.12 21.65 14.40
N THR A 126 7.17 20.98 13.77
CA THR A 126 6.58 19.74 14.28
C THR A 126 7.38 18.52 13.84
N HIS A 127 7.43 17.50 14.70
CA HIS A 127 7.92 16.16 14.36
C HIS A 127 6.78 15.18 14.09
N SER A 128 5.53 15.62 14.25
CA SER A 128 4.33 14.82 14.03
C SER A 128 4.03 14.72 12.52
N LEU A 129 4.90 14.01 11.80
CA LEU A 129 4.78 13.76 10.36
C LEU A 129 4.32 12.34 10.11
N PHE A 130 3.24 12.20 9.35
CA PHE A 130 2.66 10.93 8.96
C PHE A 130 2.53 10.87 7.44
N THR A 131 2.61 9.67 6.87
CA THR A 131 2.43 9.44 5.44
C THR A 131 1.62 8.18 5.21
N ALA A 132 1.24 7.90 3.96
CA ALA A 132 0.69 6.59 3.59
C ALA A 132 1.61 5.43 4.03
N SER A 133 2.93 5.64 4.03
CA SER A 133 3.93 4.66 4.46
C SER A 133 3.84 4.35 5.96
N THR A 134 3.38 5.28 6.80
CA THR A 134 3.23 5.04 8.25
C THR A 134 2.24 3.90 8.53
N VAL A 135 1.22 3.75 7.68
CA VAL A 135 0.23 2.67 7.78
C VAL A 135 0.69 1.40 7.05
N ASP A 136 1.41 1.55 5.94
CA ASP A 136 1.60 0.47 4.97
C ASP A 136 3.02 -0.11 4.91
N GLN A 137 4.06 0.71 5.02
CA GLN A 137 5.44 0.32 4.64
C GLN A 137 6.42 0.27 5.82
N MET A 138 6.09 0.83 6.99
CA MET A 138 7.00 0.90 8.14
C MET A 138 7.66 -0.43 8.54
N PRO A 139 6.96 -1.58 8.57
CA PRO A 139 7.59 -2.86 8.90
C PRO A 139 8.74 -3.22 7.96
N LYS A 140 8.63 -2.86 6.67
CA LYS A 140 9.66 -3.11 5.65
C LYS A 140 10.86 -2.18 5.79
N HIS A 141 10.63 -0.92 6.13
CA HIS A 141 11.71 0.02 6.42
C HIS A 141 12.51 -0.40 7.64
N VAL A 142 11.82 -0.81 8.72
CA VAL A 142 12.47 -1.32 9.94
C VAL A 142 13.28 -2.58 9.64
N SER A 143 12.71 -3.56 8.93
CA SER A 143 13.44 -4.78 8.59
C SER A 143 14.66 -4.51 7.72
N SER A 144 14.56 -3.60 6.74
CA SER A 144 15.68 -3.21 5.88
C SER A 144 16.79 -2.50 6.67
N GLY A 145 16.42 -1.59 7.59
CA GLY A 145 17.37 -0.93 8.48
C GLY A 145 18.12 -1.91 9.39
N LEU A 146 17.42 -2.92 9.92
CA LEU A 146 18.04 -3.95 10.75
C LEU A 146 18.93 -4.92 9.96
N LEU A 147 18.56 -5.27 8.73
CA LEU A 147 19.29 -6.26 7.91
C LEU A 147 20.45 -5.65 7.12
N TYR A 148 20.26 -4.45 6.58
CA TYR A 148 21.17 -3.82 5.62
C TYR A 148 21.82 -2.54 6.17
N GLY A 149 21.44 -2.09 7.36
CA GLY A 149 21.92 -0.83 7.93
C GLY A 149 21.30 0.42 7.31
N ASP A 150 20.35 0.26 6.39
CA ASP A 150 19.65 1.35 5.71
C ASP A 150 18.16 1.01 5.56
N ALA A 151 17.31 1.87 6.14
CA ALA A 151 15.86 1.71 6.14
C ALA A 151 15.22 1.90 4.76
N VAL A 152 15.92 2.50 3.78
CA VAL A 152 15.42 2.65 2.40
C VAL A 152 16.04 1.67 1.42
N ALA A 153 16.97 0.81 1.86
CA ALA A 153 17.54 -0.27 1.06
C ALA A 153 16.56 -1.45 0.90
N ILE A 154 15.44 -1.18 0.22
CA ILE A 154 14.39 -2.18 0.00
C ILE A 154 14.80 -3.07 -1.18
N PRO A 155 14.98 -4.40 -0.97
CA PRO A 155 15.36 -5.31 -2.04
C PRO A 155 14.20 -5.50 -3.02
N VAL A 156 14.50 -5.33 -4.31
CA VAL A 156 13.57 -5.63 -5.41
C VAL A 156 13.93 -7.01 -5.98
N PRO A 157 12.97 -7.93 -6.13
CA PRO A 157 13.24 -9.24 -6.72
C PRO A 157 13.64 -9.11 -8.20
N ASP A 158 14.68 -9.83 -8.61
CA ASP A 158 15.12 -9.95 -10.01
C ASP A 158 14.16 -10.89 -10.77
N LEU A 159 13.08 -10.32 -11.30
CA LEU A 159 11.99 -11.06 -11.93
C LEU A 159 12.39 -11.75 -13.25
N ASP A 160 13.38 -11.20 -13.95
CA ASP A 160 13.80 -11.70 -15.27
C ASP A 160 14.76 -12.89 -15.17
N ARG A 161 15.44 -13.03 -14.03
CA ARG A 161 16.51 -14.02 -13.82
C ARG A 161 16.19 -15.04 -12.72
N THR A 162 14.98 -15.03 -12.18
CA THR A 162 14.56 -16.01 -11.16
C THR A 162 13.75 -17.17 -11.76
N ASP A 163 14.13 -18.40 -11.42
CA ASP A 163 13.35 -19.60 -11.73
C ASP A 163 12.17 -19.78 -10.76
N HIS A 164 12.30 -19.23 -9.55
CA HIS A 164 11.37 -19.40 -8.44
C HIS A 164 11.05 -18.08 -7.75
N LEU A 165 9.78 -17.70 -7.77
CA LEU A 165 9.25 -16.53 -7.08
C LEU A 165 8.33 -16.96 -5.95
N LEU A 166 8.67 -16.61 -4.71
CA LEU A 166 7.83 -16.80 -3.54
C LEU A 166 7.08 -15.50 -3.23
N LEU A 167 5.75 -15.57 -3.19
CA LEU A 167 4.88 -14.44 -2.85
C LEU A 167 4.21 -14.71 -1.49
N LEU A 168 4.50 -13.87 -0.51
CA LEU A 168 3.93 -13.94 0.84
C LEU A 168 3.08 -12.69 1.08
N GLY A 169 1.75 -12.88 1.21
CA GLY A 169 0.82 -11.78 1.45
C GLY A 169 0.74 -10.74 0.33
N ALA A 170 1.23 -11.05 -0.87
CA ALA A 170 1.28 -10.13 -2.01
C ALA A 170 0.34 -10.56 -3.15
N ASN A 171 -0.32 -9.59 -3.80
CA ASN A 171 -1.13 -9.79 -4.99
C ASN A 171 -0.68 -8.86 -6.14
N PRO A 172 0.40 -9.22 -6.87
CA PRO A 172 0.98 -8.36 -7.90
C PRO A 172 0.11 -8.16 -9.14
N LEU A 173 -0.97 -8.94 -9.31
CA LEU A 173 -1.94 -8.76 -10.38
C LEU A 173 -2.84 -7.54 -10.14
N GLU A 174 -3.26 -7.32 -8.89
CA GLU A 174 -4.13 -6.20 -8.51
C GLU A 174 -3.34 -4.96 -8.08
N SER A 175 -2.27 -5.15 -7.31
CA SER A 175 -1.43 -4.06 -6.80
C SER A 175 -0.28 -3.66 -7.73
N ASN A 176 -0.15 -4.31 -8.90
CA ASN A 176 0.94 -4.11 -9.87
C ASN A 176 2.35 -4.33 -9.30
N GLY A 177 2.50 -5.14 -8.26
CA GLY A 177 3.81 -5.43 -7.67
C GLY A 177 4.47 -4.20 -7.09
N SER A 178 3.79 -3.55 -6.13
CA SER A 178 4.30 -2.38 -5.42
C SER A 178 5.78 -2.53 -5.01
N LEU A 179 6.58 -1.49 -5.26
CA LEU A 179 8.04 -1.39 -5.12
C LEU A 179 8.88 -2.24 -6.10
N CYS A 180 8.30 -3.14 -6.88
CA CYS A 180 9.06 -3.88 -7.90
C CYS A 180 9.35 -3.03 -9.15
N THR A 181 8.66 -1.89 -9.32
CA THR A 181 8.76 -0.98 -10.47
C THR A 181 8.76 -1.72 -11.81
N ALA A 182 7.96 -2.79 -11.90
CA ALA A 182 7.92 -3.71 -13.03
C ALA A 182 6.52 -3.70 -13.65
N PRO A 183 6.13 -2.61 -14.36
CA PRO A 183 4.79 -2.49 -14.93
C PRO A 183 4.43 -3.63 -15.89
N THR A 184 5.43 -4.19 -16.56
CA THR A 184 5.28 -5.28 -17.55
C THR A 184 5.50 -6.67 -16.95
N SER A 185 5.56 -6.81 -15.62
CA SER A 185 5.98 -8.07 -15.01
C SER A 185 5.10 -9.27 -15.46
N PRO A 186 5.68 -10.47 -15.64
CA PRO A 186 4.91 -11.68 -15.91
C PRO A 186 3.87 -11.98 -14.83
N ALA A 187 4.16 -11.62 -13.57
CA ALA A 187 3.27 -11.80 -12.43
C ALA A 187 2.03 -10.87 -12.49
N SER A 188 2.14 -9.75 -13.20
CA SER A 188 1.04 -8.80 -13.44
C SER A 188 0.30 -9.06 -14.76
N SER A 189 0.80 -9.96 -15.62
CA SER A 189 0.27 -10.18 -16.98
C SER A 189 -0.17 -11.64 -17.28
N ARG A 190 0.13 -12.62 -16.42
CA ARG A 190 -0.30 -14.02 -16.62
C ARG A 190 -1.32 -14.49 -15.58
N PRO A 191 -2.47 -15.04 -16.00
CA PRO A 191 -3.13 -16.09 -15.23
C PRO A 191 -2.25 -17.35 -15.31
N SER A 192 -1.84 -17.89 -14.16
CA SER A 192 -1.24 -19.23 -13.97
C SER A 192 0.19 -19.49 -14.51
N ARG A 193 1.18 -19.32 -13.63
CA ARG A 193 2.19 -20.36 -13.31
C ARG A 193 1.90 -20.79 -11.87
N PRO A 194 2.09 -22.07 -11.47
CA PRO A 194 1.79 -22.50 -10.11
C PRO A 194 2.81 -21.87 -9.15
N ALA A 195 2.49 -20.67 -8.68
CA ALA A 195 3.06 -20.12 -7.46
C ALA A 195 2.40 -20.88 -6.32
N ALA A 196 3.19 -21.67 -5.58
CA ALA A 196 2.74 -22.23 -4.31
C ALA A 196 2.60 -21.08 -3.31
N ALA A 197 1.46 -20.42 -3.30
CA ALA A 197 1.11 -19.37 -2.36
C ALA A 197 -0.06 -19.83 -1.50
N PRO A 198 0.13 -20.08 -0.19
CA PRO A 198 -0.98 -20.08 0.75
C PRO A 198 -1.43 -18.62 0.95
N SER A 199 -2.35 -18.15 0.12
CA SER A 199 -3.14 -16.96 0.42
C SER A 199 -4.36 -17.39 1.24
N PRO A 200 -4.62 -16.81 2.43
CA PRO A 200 -5.80 -17.16 3.24
C PRO A 200 -7.12 -16.68 2.63
N SER A 201 -7.09 -15.94 1.52
CA SER A 201 -8.31 -15.46 0.85
C SER A 201 -8.15 -15.54 -0.66
N SER A 202 -8.54 -16.67 -1.25
CA SER A 202 -8.98 -16.67 -2.65
C SER A 202 -10.33 -15.96 -2.70
N THR A 203 -10.36 -14.68 -3.07
CA THR A 203 -11.63 -13.95 -3.17
C THR A 203 -11.67 -13.06 -4.40
N ARG A 204 -12.23 -13.62 -5.48
CA ARG A 204 -13.41 -12.97 -6.06
C ARG A 204 -14.49 -13.16 -5.00
N ALA A 205 -14.79 -12.10 -4.25
CA ALA A 205 -15.59 -12.16 -3.03
C ALA A 205 -16.95 -12.85 -3.27
N ALA A 206 -17.20 -13.97 -2.60
CA ALA A 206 -18.56 -14.38 -2.27
C ALA A 206 -18.99 -13.57 -1.03
N PRO A 207 -20.26 -13.11 -0.93
CA PRO A 207 -20.69 -12.29 0.19
C PRO A 207 -20.66 -13.10 1.49
N ALA A 208 -20.03 -12.53 2.52
CA ALA A 208 -19.93 -13.15 3.85
C ALA A 208 -21.26 -13.00 4.61
N PRO A 209 -21.71 -14.03 5.35
CA PRO A 209 -22.81 -13.88 6.31
C PRO A 209 -22.35 -13.11 7.57
N PRO A 210 -23.26 -12.45 8.30
CA PRO A 210 -22.88 -11.57 9.39
C PRO A 210 -22.33 -12.35 10.60
N SER A 211 -21.18 -11.92 11.12
CA SER A 211 -20.55 -12.48 12.32
C SER A 211 -20.92 -11.67 13.57
N SER A 212 -21.37 -12.36 14.62
CA SER A 212 -21.53 -11.83 15.98
C SER A 212 -20.18 -11.63 16.70
N PRO A 213 -20.05 -10.64 17.60
CA PRO A 213 -18.78 -10.30 18.22
C PRO A 213 -18.62 -11.04 19.55
N THR A 214 -17.82 -12.10 19.61
CA THR A 214 -17.10 -12.56 20.81
C THR A 214 -16.28 -13.79 20.45
N GLY A 215 -14.95 -13.68 20.53
CA GLY A 215 -14.07 -14.83 20.32
C GLY A 215 -12.62 -14.43 20.04
N THR A 216 -11.82 -14.38 21.10
CA THR A 216 -10.35 -14.30 21.07
C THR A 216 -9.74 -15.37 20.18
N SER A 217 -8.90 -14.98 19.23
CA SER A 217 -8.18 -15.90 18.34
C SER A 217 -6.87 -16.36 19.00
N PRO A 218 -6.55 -17.66 19.06
CA PRO A 218 -5.27 -18.12 19.60
C PRO A 218 -4.15 -17.93 18.57
N SER A 219 -3.03 -17.35 19.00
CA SER A 219 -1.81 -17.20 18.21
C SER A 219 -1.23 -18.55 17.81
N ALA A 220 -1.22 -18.88 16.52
CA ALA A 220 -0.48 -20.01 15.99
C ALA A 220 1.01 -19.65 15.80
N PRO A 221 1.97 -20.50 16.20
CA PRO A 221 3.40 -20.22 16.01
C PRO A 221 3.80 -20.31 14.53
N ALA A 222 4.67 -19.39 14.10
CA ALA A 222 5.20 -19.34 12.73
C ALA A 222 6.05 -20.58 12.39
N PRO A 223 6.00 -21.09 11.13
CA PRO A 223 6.68 -22.33 10.78
C PRO A 223 8.15 -22.07 10.42
N THR A 224 9.03 -22.03 11.41
CA THR A 224 10.49 -21.92 11.21
C THR A 224 11.17 -23.25 10.85
N HIS A 225 10.40 -24.34 10.72
CA HIS A 225 10.94 -25.71 10.58
C HIS A 225 10.46 -26.50 9.35
N CYS A 226 9.96 -25.84 8.30
CA CYS A 226 9.48 -26.55 7.10
C CYS A 226 10.47 -26.55 5.91
N CYS A 227 11.63 -25.90 6.03
CA CYS A 227 12.53 -25.69 4.87
C CYS A 227 13.50 -26.85 4.57
N SER A 228 13.56 -27.93 5.37
CA SER A 228 14.66 -28.91 5.27
C SER A 228 14.30 -30.35 4.90
N ARG A 229 13.03 -30.69 4.55
CA ARG A 229 12.71 -32.08 4.13
C ARG A 229 11.84 -32.10 2.87
N ARG A 230 12.33 -32.82 1.84
CA ARG A 230 11.65 -33.10 0.56
C ARG A 230 10.17 -33.42 0.78
N TRP A 231 9.30 -32.61 0.18
CA TRP A 231 7.86 -32.80 0.18
C TRP A 231 7.48 -34.06 -0.63
N ARG A 232 7.10 -35.15 0.06
CA ARG A 232 6.09 -36.07 -0.45
C ARG A 232 4.74 -35.61 0.10
N THR A 233 3.78 -35.48 -0.79
CA THR A 233 2.39 -35.09 -0.56
C THR A 233 1.79 -35.72 0.70
N CYS A 234 1.42 -34.90 1.68
CA CYS A 234 0.55 -35.30 2.78
C CYS A 234 -0.86 -34.78 2.45
N SER A 235 -1.70 -35.64 1.88
CA SER A 235 -3.13 -35.38 1.74
C SER A 235 -3.84 -35.80 3.02
N SER A 236 -4.40 -34.84 3.75
CA SER A 236 -5.27 -35.12 4.90
C SER A 236 -6.57 -35.75 4.39
N ARG A 237 -6.72 -37.07 4.57
CA ARG A 237 -8.03 -37.73 4.50
C ARG A 237 -8.86 -37.29 5.70
N SER A 238 -10.00 -36.66 5.43
CA SER A 238 -11.08 -36.48 6.38
C SER A 238 -11.70 -37.84 6.72
N GLY A 239 -11.46 -38.31 7.94
CA GLY A 239 -12.10 -39.49 8.52
C GLY A 239 -13.20 -39.07 9.49
N SER A 240 -14.43 -39.48 9.18
CA SER A 240 -15.63 -39.35 10.00
C SER A 240 -15.49 -40.06 11.36
N SER A 241 -16.15 -39.49 12.36
CA SER A 241 -16.32 -39.94 13.74
C SER A 241 -16.68 -41.42 13.93
N THR A 242 -16.05 -42.07 14.92
CA THR A 242 -16.73 -43.02 15.81
C THR A 242 -16.07 -43.02 17.20
N SER A 243 -16.96 -43.08 18.20
CA SER A 243 -16.78 -43.10 19.65
C SER A 243 -15.89 -44.22 20.21
N GLY A 244 -15.17 -43.95 21.31
CA GLY A 244 -14.70 -45.02 22.21
C GLY A 244 -13.64 -44.62 23.24
N SER A 245 -14.07 -44.55 24.51
CA SER A 245 -13.32 -44.91 25.74
C SER A 245 -12.00 -44.20 26.09
N SER A 246 -12.05 -43.40 27.17
CA SER A 246 -10.91 -43.08 28.07
C SER A 246 -10.28 -44.36 28.63
N PRO A 247 -8.96 -44.36 28.93
CA PRO A 247 -8.59 -44.28 30.35
C PRO A 247 -7.27 -43.53 30.69
N ARG A 248 -7.34 -42.86 31.84
CA ARG A 248 -6.38 -42.73 32.96
C ARG A 248 -4.95 -42.20 32.76
N MET A 249 -4.70 -41.19 33.61
CA MET A 249 -3.43 -40.76 34.18
C MET A 249 -2.52 -41.90 34.65
N SER A 250 -1.22 -41.73 34.42
CA SER A 250 -0.15 -42.21 35.28
C SER A 250 0.87 -41.09 35.48
N ARG A 251 1.05 -40.69 36.74
CA ARG A 251 2.18 -39.88 37.22
C ARG A 251 3.32 -40.84 37.61
N ALA A 252 4.53 -40.51 37.20
CA ALA A 252 5.79 -40.83 37.88
C ALA A 252 6.90 -40.16 37.05
N SER A 253 8.02 -39.67 37.55
CA SER A 253 8.55 -39.39 38.88
C SER A 253 9.83 -38.59 38.60
N THR A 254 10.23 -37.80 39.57
CA THR A 254 11.48 -37.03 39.66
C THR A 254 12.75 -37.81 39.29
N ASN A 255 13.71 -37.12 38.66
CA ASN A 255 15.09 -36.98 39.19
C ASN A 255 15.96 -36.10 38.27
N SER A 256 16.33 -34.92 38.78
CA SER A 256 17.66 -34.34 38.62
C SER A 256 18.55 -34.83 39.78
N PRO A 257 19.86 -34.54 39.87
CA PRO A 257 20.81 -34.01 38.87
C PRO A 257 22.13 -34.84 38.83
N THR A 258 23.07 -34.53 37.94
CA THR A 258 24.46 -34.12 38.28
C THR A 258 25.36 -33.99 37.05
N ARG A 259 26.16 -32.91 37.10
CA ARG A 259 27.33 -32.52 36.30
C ARG A 259 27.10 -31.92 34.92
#